data_AF-A0A9C6T2K1-F1
#
_entry.id   AF-A0A9C6T2K1-F1
#
_cell.length_a   1.000
_cell.length_b   1.000
_cell.length_c   1.000
_cell.angle_alpha   90.00
_cell.angle_beta   90.00
_cell.angle_gamma   90.00
#
_symmetry.space_group_name_H-M   'P 1'
#
loop_
_entity.id
_entity.type
_entity.pdbx_description
1 polymer ?
#
loop_
_entity_poly.entity_id
_entity_poly.type
_entity_poly.pdbx_seq_one_letter_code
_entity_poly.pdbx_strand_id
1 'polypeptide(L)'
;MEMRANESSTHCLKGNRRKSKETPSFVSWNWPLIRKCTFFVFISGVLAMCSIVVAQIASLPKYCNPKTEWYQGGVFYEINPTSFKDTNNDGIGDIRGLINGIEYFANLGISGVRLNSIFPTGESSSLRDMRPELGHLMDLKIFAHELNARNMSLLLDLPLQQIIAKSDQHELIETVGAALNHWIHQGVNGFYLKGLVSIEKLTKLSNCLDAWKSIVGPDRVLMVEESLMKHTAKTNLTALLEHVDLVDVVVDVKVIRKR
;
A
#
# COMPACT_ATOMS: atom_id res chain seq x y z
N MET A 1 55.76 73.54 21.71
CA MET A 1 55.02 73.49 20.44
C MET A 1 53.95 72.42 20.61
N GLU A 2 52.69 72.85 20.63
CA GLU A 2 51.50 72.04 20.86
C GLU A 2 51.37 70.89 19.85
N MET A 3 50.75 69.77 20.24
CA MET A 3 49.51 69.30 19.59
C MET A 3 48.90 68.06 20.30
N ARG A 4 47.79 68.33 20.99
CA ARG A 4 46.53 67.58 21.10
C ARG A 4 46.55 66.03 21.15
N ALA A 5 46.30 65.50 22.33
CA ALA A 5 45.68 64.19 22.52
C ALA A 5 44.16 64.28 22.30
N ASN A 6 43.63 63.37 21.51
CA ASN A 6 42.23 63.23 21.15
C ASN A 6 41.52 62.38 22.22
N GLU A 7 40.77 63.00 23.12
CA GLU A 7 39.92 62.29 24.08
C GLU A 7 38.71 61.67 23.37
N SER A 8 38.72 60.34 23.24
CA SER A 8 37.54 59.55 22.90
C SER A 8 36.54 59.65 24.05
N SER A 9 35.51 60.45 23.83
CA SER A 9 34.43 60.70 24.77
C SER A 9 33.61 59.43 25.02
N THR A 10 33.75 58.90 26.23
CA THR A 10 32.77 58.01 26.86
C THR A 10 31.39 58.68 26.80
N HIS A 11 30.52 58.21 25.91
CA HIS A 11 29.13 58.66 25.79
C HIS A 11 28.27 58.09 26.94
N CYS A 12 28.63 58.39 28.19
CA CYS A 12 27.71 58.26 29.31
C CYS A 12 26.83 59.52 29.34
N LEU A 13 25.54 59.38 29.03
CA LEU A 13 24.53 60.44 29.21
C LEU A 13 24.30 60.71 30.72
N LYS A 14 25.25 61.38 31.37
CA LYS A 14 25.02 62.10 32.63
C LYS A 14 24.77 63.56 32.28
N GLY A 15 23.51 63.95 32.23
CA GLY A 15 23.13 65.34 31.97
C GLY A 15 21.72 65.62 32.43
N ASN A 16 21.59 66.48 33.44
CA ASN A 16 20.33 67.08 33.89
C ASN A 16 19.86 68.07 32.80
N ARG A 17 19.28 67.57 31.69
CA ARG A 17 18.72 68.41 30.62
C ARG A 17 17.35 68.94 31.07
N ARG A 18 17.20 70.28 31.09
CA ARG A 18 15.89 70.93 31.15
C ARG A 18 15.06 70.48 29.94
N LYS A 19 13.83 70.00 30.17
CA LYS A 19 12.90 69.56 29.12
C LYS A 19 12.66 70.73 28.14
N SER A 20 13.10 70.60 26.88
CA SER A 20 12.70 71.51 25.81
C SER A 20 11.33 71.07 25.25
N LYS A 21 10.58 72.01 24.64
CA LYS A 21 9.21 71.79 24.11
C LYS A 21 9.09 70.71 23.02
N GLU A 22 10.21 70.13 22.57
CA GLU A 22 10.26 69.13 21.50
C GLU A 22 10.82 67.78 21.97
N THR A 23 10.87 67.49 23.27
CA THR A 23 11.21 66.13 23.70
C THR A 23 10.04 65.19 23.47
N PRO A 24 10.21 64.09 22.71
CA PRO A 24 9.14 63.11 22.51
C PRO A 24 8.61 62.55 23.83
N SER A 25 7.32 62.22 23.86
CA SER A 25 6.61 61.77 25.07
C SER A 25 7.22 60.52 25.73
N PHE A 26 7.99 59.71 24.99
CA PHE A 26 8.63 58.51 25.52
C PHE A 26 9.77 58.80 26.51
N VAL A 27 10.34 60.01 26.52
CA VAL A 27 11.49 60.33 27.38
C VAL A 27 11.12 60.38 28.87
N SER A 28 9.86 60.67 29.21
CA SER A 28 9.36 60.72 30.60
C SER A 28 8.88 59.36 31.14
N TRP A 29 8.98 58.30 30.34
CA TRP A 29 8.51 56.98 30.76
C TRP A 29 9.42 56.35 31.81
N ASN A 30 8.86 55.42 32.59
CA ASN A 30 9.61 54.68 33.61
C ASN A 30 10.47 53.59 32.94
N TRP A 31 11.53 54.02 32.25
CA TRP A 31 12.45 53.16 31.50
C TRP A 31 13.04 51.98 32.29
N PRO A 32 13.37 52.11 33.60
CA PRO A 32 13.78 50.96 34.41
C PRO A 32 12.69 49.90 34.57
N LEU A 33 11.42 50.32 34.75
CA LEU A 33 10.28 49.40 34.85
C LEU A 33 9.99 48.75 33.51
N ILE A 34 9.95 49.54 32.43
CA ILE A 34 9.72 49.04 31.06
C ILE A 34 10.77 47.99 30.70
N ARG A 35 12.05 48.24 31.00
CA ARG A 35 13.14 47.29 30.73
C ARG A 35 13.00 45.96 31.48
N LYS A 36 12.54 46.00 32.73
CA LYS A 36 12.27 44.79 33.52
C LYS A 36 11.07 44.03 32.95
N CYS A 37 9.98 44.74 32.65
CA CYS A 37 8.79 44.14 32.06
C CYS A 37 9.08 43.51 30.69
N THR A 38 9.81 44.20 29.80
CA THR A 38 10.18 43.65 28.49
C THR A 38 11.09 42.44 28.62
N PHE A 39 12.03 42.43 29.57
CA PHE A 39 12.87 41.28 29.85
C PHE A 39 12.06 40.07 30.33
N PHE A 40 11.17 40.24 31.31
CA PHE A 40 10.35 39.13 31.81
C PHE A 40 9.33 38.63 30.78
N VAL A 41 8.74 39.52 29.98
CA VAL A 41 7.85 39.14 28.87
C VAL A 41 8.63 38.35 27.80
N PHE A 42 9.85 38.78 27.47
CA PHE A 42 10.70 38.06 26.52
C PHE A 42 11.10 36.67 27.04
N ILE A 43 11.56 36.57 28.29
CA ILE A 43 11.93 35.28 28.92
C ILE A 43 10.72 34.34 29.01
N SER A 44 9.55 34.86 29.39
CA SER A 44 8.30 34.09 29.40
C SER A 44 7.95 33.58 28.01
N GLY A 45 8.08 34.42 26.98
CA GLY A 45 7.86 34.02 25.58
C GLY A 45 8.82 32.92 25.10
N VAL A 46 10.10 33.02 25.46
CA VAL A 46 11.10 31.97 25.13
C VAL A 46 10.76 30.65 25.83
N LEU A 47 10.40 30.68 27.12
CA LEU A 47 10.00 29.49 27.86
C LEU A 47 8.73 28.85 27.29
N ALA A 48 7.74 29.66 26.90
CA ALA A 48 6.54 29.17 26.24
C ALA A 48 6.87 28.50 24.90
N MET A 49 7.71 29.11 24.06
CA MET A 49 8.15 28.50 22.80
C MET A 49 8.92 27.20 23.02
N CYS A 50 9.86 27.15 23.97
CA CYS A 50 10.59 25.92 24.30
C CYS A 50 9.65 24.82 24.78
N SER A 51 8.65 25.17 25.61
CA SER A 51 7.65 24.21 26.10
C SER A 51 6.79 23.65 24.96
N ILE A 52 6.39 24.49 24.00
CA ILE A 52 5.65 24.07 22.80
C ILE A 52 6.51 23.12 21.95
N VAL A 53 7.79 23.44 21.72
CA VAL A 53 8.70 22.60 20.94
C VAL A 53 8.88 21.23 21.61
N VAL A 54 9.09 21.19 22.93
CA VAL A 54 9.20 19.94 23.69
C VAL A 54 7.90 19.14 23.60
N ALA A 55 6.75 19.79 23.74
CA ALA A 55 5.45 19.13 23.61
C ALA A 55 5.23 18.55 22.20
N GLN A 56 5.60 19.29 21.15
CA GLN A 56 5.54 18.81 19.78
C GLN A 56 6.44 17.59 19.58
N ILE A 57 7.71 17.66 19.99
CA ILE A 57 8.65 16.53 19.88
C ILE A 57 8.14 15.30 20.65
N ALA A 58 7.58 15.50 21.85
CA ALA A 58 7.01 14.41 22.64
C ALA A 58 5.74 13.81 22.02
N SER A 59 4.98 14.59 21.26
CA SER A 59 3.77 14.14 20.56
C SER A 59 4.03 13.47 19.21
N LEU A 60 5.23 13.60 18.66
CA LEU A 60 5.57 12.98 17.37
C LEU A 60 5.71 11.46 17.54
N PRO A 61 5.11 10.65 16.64
CA PRO A 61 5.32 9.21 16.64
C PRO A 61 6.80 8.91 16.39
N LYS A 62 7.39 8.03 17.22
CA LYS A 62 8.82 7.66 17.11
C LYS A 62 9.15 6.94 15.80
N TYR A 63 8.16 6.33 15.16
CA TYR A 63 8.29 5.62 13.90
C TYR A 63 7.11 5.96 12.99
N CYS A 64 7.39 6.28 11.73
CA CYS A 64 6.37 6.30 10.68
C CYS A 64 6.07 4.85 10.28
N ASN A 65 5.19 4.18 11.02
CA ASN A 65 4.66 2.87 10.62
C ASN A 65 3.21 3.05 10.14
N PRO A 66 2.98 3.47 8.88
CA PRO A 66 1.63 3.50 8.34
C PRO A 66 1.03 2.10 8.47
N LYS A 67 -0.28 2.01 8.73
CA LYS A 67 -0.96 0.72 8.76
C LYS A 67 -0.85 0.11 7.36
N THR A 68 -0.05 -0.94 7.23
CA THR A 68 0.12 -1.67 5.98
C THR A 68 -0.84 -2.84 5.93
N GLU A 69 -1.39 -3.11 4.76
CA GLU A 69 -2.19 -4.31 4.53
C GLU A 69 -1.30 -5.56 4.54
N TRP A 70 -1.89 -6.73 4.81
CA TRP A 70 -1.15 -7.98 5.03
C TRP A 70 -0.28 -8.41 3.83
N TYR A 71 -0.66 -7.99 2.62
CA TYR A 71 0.05 -8.29 1.37
C TYR A 71 1.17 -7.30 1.06
N GLN A 72 1.22 -6.14 1.72
CA GLN A 72 2.22 -5.11 1.45
C GLN A 72 3.58 -5.51 2.02
N GLY A 73 4.58 -5.64 1.16
CA GLY A 73 5.91 -6.13 1.53
C GLY A 73 6.01 -7.65 1.67
N GLY A 74 4.91 -8.38 1.41
CA GLY A 74 4.90 -9.83 1.41
C GLY A 74 5.53 -10.44 0.16
N VAL A 75 6.03 -11.67 0.29
CA VAL A 75 6.54 -12.45 -0.84
C VAL A 75 5.49 -13.48 -1.25
N PHE A 76 5.10 -13.46 -2.52
CA PHE A 76 4.15 -14.43 -3.08
C PHE A 76 4.89 -15.43 -3.97
N TYR A 77 4.54 -16.71 -3.84
CA TYR A 77 5.11 -17.77 -4.65
C TYR A 77 4.07 -18.31 -5.64
N GLU A 78 4.31 -18.09 -6.92
CA GLU A 78 3.46 -18.63 -7.99
C GLU A 78 3.83 -20.09 -8.28
N ILE A 79 2.81 -20.95 -8.32
CA ILE A 79 2.97 -22.38 -8.53
C ILE A 79 1.96 -22.87 -9.57
N ASN A 80 2.46 -23.66 -10.53
CA ASN A 80 1.60 -24.56 -11.31
C ASN A 80 1.51 -25.91 -10.59
N PRO A 81 0.33 -26.30 -10.05
CA PRO A 81 0.20 -27.55 -9.28
C PRO A 81 0.69 -28.78 -10.03
N THR A 82 0.48 -28.85 -11.34
CA THR A 82 0.85 -30.02 -12.16
C THR A 82 2.36 -30.25 -12.22
N SER A 83 3.17 -29.25 -11.89
CA SER A 83 4.64 -29.32 -11.92
C SER A 83 5.28 -29.43 -10.54
N PHE A 84 4.50 -29.39 -9.45
CA PHE A 84 5.05 -29.32 -8.11
C PHE A 84 5.39 -30.69 -7.52
N LYS A 85 4.36 -31.51 -7.26
CA LYS A 85 4.54 -32.82 -6.63
C LYS A 85 3.34 -33.72 -6.93
N ASP A 86 3.63 -34.87 -7.52
CA ASP A 86 2.68 -35.96 -7.76
C ASP A 86 2.53 -36.81 -6.47
N THR A 87 1.29 -37.16 -6.11
CA THR A 87 1.00 -38.03 -4.96
C THR A 87 0.28 -39.34 -5.31
N ASN A 88 -0.15 -39.52 -6.56
CA ASN A 88 -0.90 -40.70 -7.01
C ASN A 88 -0.13 -41.53 -8.06
N ASN A 89 1.08 -41.10 -8.45
CA ASN A 89 1.95 -41.70 -9.46
C ASN A 89 1.38 -41.69 -10.89
N ASP A 90 0.56 -40.70 -11.25
CA ASP A 90 0.06 -40.51 -12.61
C ASP A 90 1.00 -39.64 -13.49
N GLY A 91 2.08 -39.10 -12.90
CA GLY A 91 3.06 -38.22 -13.54
C GLY A 91 2.67 -36.74 -13.53
N ILE A 92 1.57 -36.37 -12.89
CA ILE A 92 1.02 -35.02 -12.82
C ILE A 92 0.95 -34.60 -11.35
N GLY A 93 1.45 -33.40 -11.04
CA GLY A 93 1.31 -32.86 -9.70
C GLY A 93 -0.15 -32.53 -9.33
N ASP A 94 -0.50 -32.72 -8.06
CA ASP A 94 -1.85 -32.56 -7.55
C ASP A 94 -1.89 -31.65 -6.30
N ILE A 95 -3.11 -31.29 -5.84
CA ILE A 95 -3.27 -30.41 -4.67
C ILE A 95 -2.75 -31.09 -3.39
N ARG A 96 -2.83 -32.41 -3.27
CA ARG A 96 -2.27 -33.13 -2.12
C ARG A 96 -0.75 -33.03 -2.08
N GLY A 97 -0.11 -32.93 -3.25
CA GLY A 97 1.29 -32.61 -3.41
C GLY A 97 1.65 -31.27 -2.79
N LEU A 98 0.80 -30.24 -3.00
CA LEU A 98 0.95 -28.93 -2.37
C LEU A 98 0.76 -28.99 -0.85
N ILE A 99 -0.24 -29.74 -0.36
CA ILE A 99 -0.45 -29.97 1.08
C ILE A 99 0.79 -30.61 1.70
N ASN A 100 1.36 -31.62 1.05
CA ASN A 100 2.61 -32.26 1.49
C ASN A 100 3.82 -31.31 1.45
N GLY A 101 3.72 -30.19 0.73
CA GLY A 101 4.73 -29.13 0.63
C GLY A 101 4.51 -27.95 1.57
N ILE A 102 3.49 -27.97 2.45
CA ILE A 102 3.18 -26.84 3.34
C ILE A 102 4.37 -26.42 4.20
N GLU A 103 5.14 -27.38 4.69
CA GLU A 103 6.33 -27.11 5.50
C GLU A 103 7.43 -26.42 4.68
N TYR A 104 7.54 -26.73 3.38
CA TYR A 104 8.46 -26.02 2.49
C TYR A 104 8.06 -24.55 2.32
N PHE A 105 6.76 -24.26 2.14
CA PHE A 105 6.26 -22.89 2.04
C PHE A 105 6.49 -22.10 3.32
N ALA A 106 6.23 -22.73 4.48
CA ALA A 106 6.47 -22.11 5.78
C ALA A 106 7.96 -21.76 5.98
N ASN A 107 8.86 -22.69 5.64
CA ASN A 107 10.30 -22.46 5.76
C ASN A 107 10.83 -21.40 4.78
N LEU A 108 10.19 -21.24 3.61
CA LEU A 108 10.52 -20.18 2.67
C LEU A 108 10.13 -18.79 3.19
N GLY A 109 9.22 -18.72 4.17
CA GLY A 109 8.77 -17.46 4.77
C GLY A 109 7.92 -16.60 3.84
N ILE A 110 7.18 -17.24 2.91
CA ILE A 110 6.29 -16.54 1.99
C ILE A 110 5.01 -16.08 2.69
N SER A 111 4.41 -15.02 2.19
CA SER A 111 3.13 -14.48 2.67
C SER A 111 1.93 -15.12 1.97
N GLY A 112 2.14 -15.74 0.80
CA GLY A 112 1.08 -16.43 0.10
C GLY A 112 1.54 -17.23 -1.10
N VAL A 113 0.67 -18.16 -1.51
CA VAL A 113 0.83 -19.00 -2.69
C VAL A 113 -0.19 -18.58 -3.74
N ARG A 114 0.26 -18.33 -4.96
CA ARG A 114 -0.60 -18.08 -6.13
C ARG A 114 -0.65 -19.33 -6.99
N LEU A 115 -1.82 -19.93 -7.15
CA LEU A 115 -2.00 -21.08 -8.03
C LEU A 115 -2.42 -20.63 -9.42
N ASN A 116 -1.63 -21.02 -10.41
CA ASN A 116 -1.97 -20.86 -11.81
C ASN A 116 -2.55 -22.17 -12.40
N SER A 117 -3.24 -22.06 -13.55
CA SER A 117 -3.64 -23.21 -14.37
C SER A 117 -4.52 -24.28 -13.70
N ILE A 118 -5.34 -23.89 -12.71
CA ILE A 118 -6.23 -24.82 -11.98
C ILE A 118 -7.61 -25.00 -12.61
N PHE A 119 -8.00 -24.08 -13.49
CA PHE A 119 -9.30 -24.07 -14.14
C PHE A 119 -9.28 -24.96 -15.38
N PRO A 120 -10.36 -25.72 -15.66
CA PRO A 120 -10.45 -26.51 -16.87
C PRO A 120 -10.44 -25.59 -18.09
N THR A 121 -9.80 -26.06 -19.17
CA THR A 121 -9.75 -25.34 -20.44
C THR A 121 -10.76 -25.96 -21.41
N GLY A 122 -11.77 -25.22 -21.86
CA GLY A 122 -12.71 -25.69 -22.88
C GLY A 122 -13.90 -24.76 -23.06
N GLU A 123 -14.72 -24.95 -24.09
CA GLU A 123 -15.87 -24.07 -24.32
C GLU A 123 -16.98 -24.20 -23.28
N SER A 124 -17.05 -25.35 -22.58
CA SER A 124 -18.04 -25.64 -21.53
C SER A 124 -17.48 -25.56 -20.11
N SER A 125 -16.23 -25.09 -19.92
CA SER A 125 -15.61 -25.00 -18.60
C SER A 125 -16.20 -23.85 -17.77
N SER A 126 -16.61 -24.12 -16.54
CA SER A 126 -17.03 -23.06 -15.60
C SER A 126 -15.84 -22.51 -14.81
N LEU A 127 -15.87 -21.21 -14.47
CA LEU A 127 -14.94 -20.60 -13.51
C LEU A 127 -15.08 -21.13 -12.07
N ARG A 128 -16.05 -22.00 -11.80
CA ARG A 128 -16.25 -22.65 -10.50
C ARG A 128 -15.65 -24.05 -10.45
N ASP A 129 -15.26 -24.59 -11.60
CA ASP A 129 -14.75 -25.95 -11.69
C ASP A 129 -13.24 -25.95 -11.49
N MET A 130 -12.76 -27.00 -10.85
CA MET A 130 -11.34 -27.32 -10.77
C MET A 130 -11.04 -28.44 -11.76
N ARG A 131 -9.86 -28.41 -12.37
CA ARG A 131 -9.37 -29.50 -13.21
C ARG A 131 -9.42 -30.85 -12.45
N PRO A 132 -10.06 -31.89 -13.00
CA PRO A 132 -10.20 -33.18 -12.33
C PRO A 132 -8.87 -33.84 -11.98
N GLU A 133 -7.84 -33.62 -12.80
CA GLU A 133 -6.49 -34.19 -12.59
C GLU A 133 -5.82 -33.65 -11.31
N LEU A 134 -6.25 -32.50 -10.80
CA LEU A 134 -5.67 -31.89 -9.60
C LEU A 134 -6.21 -32.47 -8.29
N GLY A 135 -7.20 -33.36 -8.36
CA GLY A 135 -7.87 -33.97 -7.22
C GLY A 135 -9.26 -33.39 -6.95
N HIS A 136 -9.69 -33.42 -5.70
CA HIS A 136 -11.02 -32.97 -5.30
C HIS A 136 -11.00 -31.52 -4.78
N LEU A 137 -12.13 -30.82 -4.92
CA LEU A 137 -12.28 -29.47 -4.35
C LEU A 137 -12.01 -29.44 -2.83
N MET A 138 -12.29 -30.55 -2.13
CA MET A 138 -12.00 -30.68 -0.71
C MET A 138 -10.49 -30.62 -0.42
N ASP A 139 -9.63 -31.15 -1.29
CA ASP A 139 -8.18 -31.06 -1.14
C ASP A 139 -7.74 -29.58 -1.21
N LEU A 140 -8.32 -28.78 -2.11
CA LEU A 140 -8.04 -27.34 -2.19
C LEU A 140 -8.50 -26.58 -0.94
N LYS A 141 -9.65 -26.95 -0.39
CA LYS A 141 -10.13 -26.38 0.88
C LYS A 141 -9.20 -26.70 2.05
N ILE A 142 -8.68 -27.93 2.11
CA ILE A 142 -7.68 -28.32 3.12
C ILE A 142 -6.40 -27.51 2.91
N PHE A 143 -5.91 -27.39 1.68
CA PHE A 143 -4.73 -26.60 1.36
C PHE A 143 -4.88 -25.14 1.79
N ALA A 144 -6.00 -24.49 1.45
CA ALA A 144 -6.31 -23.14 1.87
C ALA A 144 -6.34 -23.01 3.40
N HIS A 145 -6.91 -23.99 4.10
CA HIS A 145 -6.93 -24.01 5.56
C HIS A 145 -5.52 -24.12 6.17
N GLU A 146 -4.69 -25.03 5.67
CA GLU A 146 -3.32 -25.25 6.15
C GLU A 146 -2.41 -24.02 5.92
N LEU A 147 -2.60 -23.30 4.80
CA LEU A 147 -1.94 -22.03 4.55
C LEU A 147 -2.38 -20.97 5.56
N ASN A 148 -3.69 -20.77 5.72
CA ASN A 148 -4.25 -19.76 6.63
C ASN A 148 -3.81 -20.02 8.09
N ALA A 149 -3.75 -21.28 8.52
CA ALA A 149 -3.27 -21.68 9.85
C ALA A 149 -1.81 -21.26 10.12
N ARG A 150 -1.04 -20.97 9.07
CA ARG A 150 0.37 -20.54 9.13
C ARG A 150 0.56 -19.09 8.69
N ASN A 151 -0.51 -18.28 8.68
CA ASN A 151 -0.51 -16.89 8.21
C ASN A 151 -0.06 -16.73 6.75
N MET A 152 -0.30 -17.75 5.92
CA MET A 152 -0.10 -17.68 4.47
C MET A 152 -1.45 -17.62 3.77
N SER A 153 -1.51 -16.86 2.68
CA SER A 153 -2.73 -16.66 1.90
C SER A 153 -2.72 -17.47 0.60
N LEU A 154 -3.89 -17.97 0.18
CA LEU A 154 -4.08 -18.62 -1.11
C LEU A 154 -4.65 -17.64 -2.14
N LEU A 155 -3.99 -17.50 -3.29
CA LEU A 155 -4.46 -16.71 -4.44
C LEU A 155 -4.71 -17.61 -5.65
N LEU A 156 -5.70 -17.26 -6.47
CA LEU A 156 -6.04 -17.99 -7.69
C LEU A 156 -5.98 -17.11 -8.93
N ASP A 157 -5.44 -17.65 -10.02
CA ASP A 157 -5.45 -17.02 -11.35
C ASP A 157 -6.76 -17.28 -12.08
N LEU A 158 -7.64 -16.27 -12.18
CA LEU A 158 -8.91 -16.38 -12.89
C LEU A 158 -8.74 -16.00 -14.37
N PRO A 159 -8.90 -16.96 -15.31
CA PRO A 159 -8.79 -16.69 -16.75
C PRO A 159 -10.10 -16.11 -17.28
N LEU A 160 -10.17 -14.78 -17.47
CA LEU A 160 -11.40 -14.12 -17.89
C LEU A 160 -11.53 -13.92 -19.41
N GLN A 161 -10.44 -14.14 -20.18
CA GLN A 161 -10.37 -13.83 -21.61
C GLN A 161 -11.55 -14.42 -22.40
N GLN A 162 -11.85 -15.70 -22.18
CA GLN A 162 -12.86 -16.43 -22.96
C GLN A 162 -14.29 -15.96 -22.67
N ILE A 163 -14.54 -15.45 -21.45
CA ILE A 163 -15.87 -15.01 -21.00
C ILE A 163 -16.10 -13.57 -21.44
N ILE A 164 -15.08 -12.71 -21.32
CA ILE A 164 -15.15 -11.31 -21.75
C ILE A 164 -15.55 -11.20 -23.22
N ALA A 165 -15.04 -12.09 -24.08
CA ALA A 165 -15.34 -12.08 -25.51
C ALA A 165 -16.78 -12.47 -25.85
N LYS A 166 -17.47 -13.20 -24.97
CA LYS A 166 -18.80 -13.78 -25.24
C LYS A 166 -19.94 -13.15 -24.42
N SER A 167 -19.63 -12.34 -23.41
CA SER A 167 -20.61 -11.84 -22.44
C SER A 167 -20.73 -10.31 -22.40
N ASP A 168 -21.94 -9.83 -22.12
CA ASP A 168 -22.18 -8.40 -21.86
C ASP A 168 -21.67 -7.96 -20.47
N GLN A 169 -21.97 -6.73 -20.02
CA GLN A 169 -21.51 -6.27 -18.71
C GLN A 169 -22.21 -6.99 -17.55
N HIS A 170 -23.53 -7.18 -17.64
CA HIS A 170 -24.31 -7.74 -16.55
C HIS A 170 -23.96 -9.21 -16.36
N GLU A 171 -23.93 -9.97 -17.45
CA GLU A 171 -23.55 -11.38 -17.45
C GLU A 171 -22.12 -11.60 -16.94
N LEU A 172 -21.20 -10.70 -17.29
CA LEU A 172 -19.82 -10.73 -16.80
C LEU A 172 -19.73 -10.49 -15.29
N ILE A 173 -20.47 -9.50 -14.76
CA ILE A 173 -20.55 -9.24 -13.32
C ILE A 173 -21.12 -10.45 -12.58
N GLU A 174 -22.22 -11.01 -13.08
CA GLU A 174 -22.89 -12.16 -12.46
C GLU A 174 -22.01 -13.41 -12.49
N THR A 175 -21.47 -13.78 -13.65
CA THR A 175 -20.69 -15.01 -13.83
C THR A 175 -19.40 -14.98 -13.03
N VAL A 176 -18.63 -13.88 -13.11
CA VAL A 176 -17.37 -13.74 -12.37
C VAL A 176 -17.66 -13.53 -10.89
N GLY A 177 -18.69 -12.76 -10.52
CA GLY A 177 -19.10 -12.58 -9.13
C GLY A 177 -19.50 -13.89 -8.45
N ALA A 178 -20.24 -14.75 -9.14
CA ALA A 178 -20.57 -16.08 -8.65
C ALA A 178 -19.33 -16.97 -8.46
N ALA A 179 -18.35 -16.87 -9.37
CA ALA A 179 -17.08 -17.59 -9.24
C ALA A 179 -16.25 -17.08 -8.06
N LEU A 180 -16.09 -15.76 -7.91
CA LEU A 180 -15.39 -15.14 -6.79
C LEU A 180 -15.99 -15.60 -5.45
N ASN A 181 -17.31 -15.50 -5.29
CA ASN A 181 -18.01 -15.97 -4.09
C ASN A 181 -17.79 -17.48 -3.84
N HIS A 182 -17.87 -18.30 -4.89
CA HIS A 182 -17.64 -19.74 -4.78
C HIS A 182 -16.26 -20.05 -4.19
N TRP A 183 -15.20 -19.41 -4.70
CA TRP A 183 -13.82 -19.64 -4.24
C TRP A 183 -13.52 -19.00 -2.88
N ILE A 184 -14.13 -17.86 -2.57
CA ILE A 184 -14.09 -17.26 -1.23
C ILE A 184 -14.62 -18.26 -0.19
N HIS A 185 -15.72 -18.96 -0.49
CA HIS A 185 -16.24 -20.01 0.39
C HIS A 185 -15.33 -21.23 0.54
N GLN A 186 -14.36 -21.44 -0.37
CA GLN A 186 -13.34 -22.47 -0.24
C GLN A 186 -12.09 -22.01 0.53
N GLY A 187 -12.05 -20.75 0.97
CA GLY A 187 -10.95 -20.20 1.77
C GLY A 187 -9.88 -19.46 0.97
N VAL A 188 -10.18 -19.06 -0.27
CA VAL A 188 -9.26 -18.27 -1.12
C VAL A 188 -9.20 -16.82 -0.62
N ASN A 189 -7.98 -16.30 -0.50
CA ASN A 189 -7.66 -14.98 0.06
C ASN A 189 -7.41 -13.91 -1.00
N GLY A 190 -7.32 -14.28 -2.28
CA GLY A 190 -7.21 -13.31 -3.36
C GLY A 190 -7.29 -13.90 -4.75
N PHE A 191 -7.39 -13.01 -5.73
CA PHE A 191 -7.66 -13.34 -7.12
C PHE A 191 -6.80 -12.51 -8.04
N TYR A 192 -6.18 -13.18 -9.02
CA TYR A 192 -5.52 -12.52 -10.13
C TYR A 192 -6.41 -12.59 -11.36
N LEU A 193 -6.94 -11.44 -11.79
CA LEU A 193 -7.84 -11.35 -12.93
C LEU A 193 -7.04 -11.19 -14.22
N LYS A 194 -6.98 -12.26 -15.01
CA LYS A 194 -6.19 -12.29 -16.25
C LYS A 194 -7.06 -11.93 -17.45
N GLY A 195 -6.53 -11.11 -18.38
CA GLY A 195 -7.18 -10.84 -19.66
C GLY A 195 -8.14 -9.66 -19.69
N LEU A 196 -8.07 -8.78 -18.69
CA LEU A 196 -8.93 -7.61 -18.61
C LEU A 196 -8.70 -6.61 -19.76
N VAL A 197 -7.53 -6.66 -20.41
CA VAL A 197 -7.18 -5.81 -21.56
C VAL A 197 -8.16 -5.97 -22.73
N SER A 198 -8.84 -7.13 -22.84
CA SER A 198 -9.83 -7.38 -23.89
C SER A 198 -11.15 -6.61 -23.69
N ILE A 199 -11.36 -5.94 -22.56
CA ILE A 199 -12.55 -5.12 -22.33
C ILE A 199 -12.38 -3.76 -23.01
N GLU A 200 -13.05 -3.59 -24.16
CA GLU A 200 -12.89 -2.41 -25.04
C GLU A 200 -13.25 -1.06 -24.36
N LYS A 201 -14.17 -1.07 -23.39
CA LYS A 201 -14.68 0.16 -22.76
C LYS A 201 -14.26 0.23 -21.30
N LEU A 202 -13.53 1.29 -20.95
CA LEU A 202 -13.07 1.54 -19.59
C LEU A 202 -14.22 1.72 -18.59
N THR A 203 -15.36 2.28 -19.02
CA THR A 203 -16.56 2.39 -18.18
C THR A 203 -17.14 1.02 -17.82
N LYS A 204 -17.16 0.09 -18.79
CA LYS A 204 -17.54 -1.31 -18.56
C LYS A 204 -16.60 -1.96 -17.54
N LEU A 205 -15.29 -1.79 -17.74
CA LEU A 205 -14.27 -2.34 -16.86
C LEU A 205 -14.37 -1.80 -15.43
N SER A 206 -14.52 -0.48 -15.25
CA SER A 206 -14.61 0.14 -13.92
C SER A 206 -15.83 -0.37 -13.14
N ASN A 207 -16.98 -0.48 -13.80
CA ASN A 207 -18.19 -1.02 -13.17
C ASN A 207 -18.03 -2.49 -12.78
N CYS A 208 -17.37 -3.29 -13.63
CA CYS A 208 -17.07 -4.68 -13.29
C CYS A 208 -16.11 -4.78 -12.10
N LEU A 209 -15.02 -4.00 -12.10
CA LEU A 209 -14.04 -3.99 -11.02
C LEU A 209 -14.64 -3.54 -9.69
N ASP A 210 -15.50 -2.51 -9.69
CA ASP A 210 -16.22 -2.07 -8.49
C ASP A 210 -17.12 -3.18 -7.93
N ALA A 211 -17.94 -3.79 -8.79
CA ALA A 211 -18.81 -4.90 -8.40
C ALA A 211 -18.00 -6.09 -7.85
N TRP A 212 -16.91 -6.47 -8.51
CA TRP A 212 -16.05 -7.57 -8.07
C TRP A 212 -15.28 -7.24 -6.79
N LYS A 213 -14.78 -6.02 -6.65
CA LYS A 213 -14.07 -5.58 -5.43
C LYS A 213 -15.02 -5.56 -4.23
N SER A 214 -16.27 -5.16 -4.43
CA SER A 214 -17.32 -5.25 -3.40
C SER A 214 -17.57 -6.69 -2.94
N ILE A 215 -17.57 -7.66 -3.86
CA ILE A 215 -17.70 -9.10 -3.56
C ILE A 215 -16.45 -9.64 -2.84
N VAL A 216 -15.26 -9.28 -3.32
CA VAL A 216 -13.98 -9.72 -2.74
C VAL A 216 -13.83 -9.19 -1.31
N GLY A 217 -14.21 -7.94 -1.07
CA GLY A 217 -14.14 -7.29 0.23
C GLY A 217 -12.74 -6.72 0.54
N PRO A 218 -12.59 -6.10 1.72
CA PRO A 218 -11.36 -5.38 2.10
C PRO A 218 -10.22 -6.32 2.52
N ASP A 219 -10.53 -7.49 3.07
CA ASP A 219 -9.52 -8.40 3.64
C ASP A 219 -8.80 -9.26 2.59
N ARG A 220 -9.26 -9.20 1.34
CA ARG A 220 -8.79 -10.04 0.23
C ARG A 220 -8.23 -9.22 -0.91
N VAL A 221 -7.30 -9.82 -1.63
CA VAL A 221 -6.53 -9.18 -2.69
C VAL A 221 -7.20 -9.39 -4.05
N LEU A 222 -7.34 -8.31 -4.80
CA LEU A 222 -7.65 -8.30 -6.22
C LEU A 222 -6.43 -7.78 -6.99
N MET A 223 -5.86 -8.64 -7.82
CA MET A 223 -4.66 -8.39 -8.60
C MET A 223 -4.99 -8.34 -10.09
N VAL A 224 -4.31 -7.46 -10.84
CA VAL A 224 -4.50 -7.29 -12.30
C VAL A 224 -3.17 -7.20 -13.05
N GLU A 225 -3.19 -7.43 -14.36
CA GLU A 225 -2.01 -7.31 -15.23
C GLU A 225 -1.54 -5.86 -15.39
N GLU A 226 -0.22 -5.59 -15.36
CA GLU A 226 0.34 -4.25 -15.67
C GLU A 226 -0.05 -3.76 -17.07
N SER A 227 -0.23 -4.67 -18.03
CA SER A 227 -0.65 -4.31 -19.39
C SER A 227 -1.94 -3.50 -19.40
N LEU A 228 -2.86 -3.73 -18.46
CA LEU A 228 -4.08 -2.94 -18.29
C LEU A 228 -3.80 -1.46 -18.03
N MET A 229 -2.74 -1.19 -17.25
CA MET A 229 -2.30 0.15 -16.89
C MET A 229 -1.68 0.87 -18.07
N LYS A 230 -0.94 0.15 -18.91
CA LYS A 230 -0.29 0.68 -20.12
C LYS A 230 -1.29 1.09 -21.20
N HIS A 231 -2.45 0.41 -21.28
CA HIS A 231 -3.51 0.72 -22.24
C HIS A 231 -4.51 1.78 -21.75
N THR A 232 -4.49 2.12 -20.45
CA THR A 232 -5.42 3.08 -19.86
C THR A 232 -4.84 4.50 -19.85
N ALA A 233 -5.63 5.48 -20.30
CA ALA A 233 -5.23 6.89 -20.25
C ALA A 233 -4.97 7.34 -18.79
N LYS A 234 -3.91 8.14 -18.58
CA LYS A 234 -3.48 8.59 -17.24
C LYS A 234 -4.60 9.24 -16.41
N THR A 235 -5.52 9.95 -17.04
CA THR A 235 -6.65 10.63 -16.37
C THR A 235 -7.61 9.67 -15.68
N ASN A 236 -7.68 8.42 -16.15
CA ASN A 236 -8.64 7.43 -15.66
C ASN A 236 -7.97 6.32 -14.84
N LEU A 237 -6.63 6.38 -14.70
CA LEU A 237 -5.85 5.39 -13.98
C LEU A 237 -6.18 5.38 -12.49
N THR A 238 -6.42 6.55 -11.90
CA THR A 238 -6.75 6.70 -10.49
C THR A 238 -8.04 5.97 -10.15
N ALA A 239 -9.09 6.16 -10.96
CA ALA A 239 -10.38 5.49 -10.75
C ALA A 239 -10.25 3.96 -10.87
N LEU A 240 -9.37 3.47 -11.73
CA LEU A 240 -9.13 2.02 -11.85
C LEU A 240 -8.34 1.48 -10.65
N LEU A 241 -7.34 2.22 -10.19
CA LEU A 241 -6.50 1.86 -9.03
C LEU A 241 -7.25 1.85 -7.71
N GLU A 242 -8.33 2.62 -7.57
CA GLU A 242 -9.18 2.60 -6.36
C GLU A 242 -9.82 1.22 -6.09
N HIS A 243 -9.94 0.38 -7.12
CA HIS A 243 -10.62 -0.92 -7.04
C HIS A 243 -9.64 -2.11 -7.10
N VAL A 244 -8.33 -1.87 -7.11
CA VAL A 244 -7.29 -2.89 -7.32
C VAL A 244 -6.26 -2.81 -6.19
N ASP A 245 -5.88 -3.96 -5.62
CA ASP A 245 -4.92 -4.01 -4.51
C ASP A 245 -3.48 -4.22 -4.99
N LEU A 246 -3.30 -5.02 -6.06
CA LEU A 246 -1.98 -5.37 -6.60
C LEU A 246 -1.96 -5.30 -8.13
N VAL A 247 -0.80 -4.94 -8.69
CA VAL A 247 -0.55 -4.95 -10.14
C VAL A 247 0.64 -5.85 -10.43
N ASP A 248 0.48 -6.79 -11.36
CA ASP A 248 1.53 -7.73 -11.79
C ASP A 248 2.50 -7.04 -12.75
N VAL A 249 3.67 -6.64 -12.24
CA VAL A 249 4.71 -5.92 -12.99
C VAL A 249 5.91 -6.84 -13.24
N VAL A 250 6.34 -6.93 -14.49
CA VAL A 250 7.54 -7.66 -14.86
C VAL A 250 8.77 -6.79 -14.61
N VAL A 251 9.69 -7.27 -13.78
CA VAL A 251 10.95 -6.58 -13.48
C VAL A 251 12.09 -7.21 -14.27
N ASP A 252 12.67 -6.45 -15.20
CA ASP A 252 13.87 -6.85 -15.93
C ASP A 252 15.11 -6.75 -15.03
N VAL A 253 15.49 -7.86 -14.39
CA VAL A 253 16.71 -7.91 -13.58
C VAL A 253 17.92 -8.08 -14.49
N LYS A 254 18.60 -6.97 -14.82
CA LYS A 254 19.93 -7.02 -15.44
C LYS A 254 20.95 -7.52 -14.40
N VAL A 255 21.35 -8.79 -14.51
CA VAL A 255 22.43 -9.34 -13.69
C VAL A 255 23.75 -8.70 -14.11
N ILE A 256 24.19 -7.67 -13.40
CA ILE A 256 25.53 -7.09 -13.56
C ILE A 256 26.52 -8.09 -12.98
N ARG A 257 27.09 -8.96 -13.82
CA ARG A 257 28.25 -9.75 -13.44
C ARG A 257 29.41 -8.80 -13.16
N LYS A 258 29.77 -8.60 -11.88
CA LYS A 258 31.07 -8.02 -11.54
C LYS A 258 32.15 -8.98 -12.06
N ARG A 259 33.02 -8.48 -12.94
CA ARG A 259 34.25 -9.15 -13.37
C ARG A 259 35.25 -9.19 -12.23
#